data_AF-A0A399WQR3-F1
#
_entry.id   AF-A0A399WQR3-F1
#
_cell.length_a   1.000
_cell.length_b   1.000
_cell.length_c   1.000
_cell.angle_alpha   90.00
_cell.angle_beta   90.00
_cell.angle_gamma   90.00
#
_symmetry.space_group_name_H-M   'P 1'
#
loop_
_entity.id
_entity.type
_entity.pdbx_description
1 polymer ?
#
loop_
_entity_poly.entity_id
_entity_poly.type
_entity_poly.pdbx_seq_one_letter_code
_entity_poly.pdbx_strand_id
1 'polypeptide(L)'
;MFSKKVLGLISLLAIVLAASFAVSAQGKQGDGTELQRLNVMSDKLERMRRSLESVASALKAEAKDDASKDIKSPESFYARAMSMAEEAKRLAKDVNSLSGRVERGERHEKSDVDSVEQAVAELQSRVEKFQTETAEARALPDTPVGKPREKKKKKKFLGIFGKGGTDEYEELIGSVSPGRDKELFIVATREVRKKNYDVGRLLYQTIISTYPDSPYLPMAKLAIADSFFLEGSSSNLIQAIASYQDWLTFFPTHPLADRVVLKIAESEMRQIGLPDRDATRAKRAEIKLKALISQYPNSTILDEAKKRLEEVQDNLGLHNLYIANYYYTLSVDQKKGGLKGAQSRYREIIDKYPDFCFMDEVLFKLAVTYQLEEETDQAARYYQRIVADFPNSGYVKKATEQLELIGASVPAANPERARIEPCAQPGFFSNFKNQLFGIYPMTIDDNGVLISDHFDKGKFELIDQIIENQGELNTNQIPKSLTTVISDRSAQANASPVTATPQPKSNE
;
A
#
# COMPACT_ATOMS: atom_id res chain seq x y z
N MET A 1 -19.05 34.36 -25.13
CA MET A 1 -19.10 32.88 -25.23
C MET A 1 -17.84 32.41 -25.95
N PHE A 2 -16.83 31.96 -25.21
CA PHE A 2 -15.67 31.23 -25.75
C PHE A 2 -15.52 29.91 -24.99
N SER A 3 -15.21 28.86 -25.72
CA SER A 3 -15.48 27.44 -25.43
C SER A 3 -14.76 26.88 -24.18
N LYS A 4 -15.51 26.08 -23.40
CA LYS A 4 -15.10 25.33 -22.19
C LYS A 4 -13.92 24.36 -22.39
N LYS A 5 -13.39 24.20 -23.61
CA LYS A 5 -12.32 23.23 -23.94
C LYS A 5 -10.89 23.69 -23.60
N VAL A 6 -10.67 24.98 -23.33
CA VAL A 6 -9.33 25.52 -23.01
C VAL A 6 -8.99 25.44 -21.51
N LEU A 7 -10.01 25.33 -20.65
CA LEU A 7 -9.82 25.35 -19.19
C LEU A 7 -9.26 24.03 -18.60
N GLY A 8 -9.36 22.92 -19.33
CA GLY A 8 -8.84 21.61 -18.89
C GLY A 8 -7.33 21.42 -19.05
N LEU A 9 -6.65 22.25 -19.86
CA LEU A 9 -5.21 22.08 -20.13
C LEU A 9 -4.31 22.68 -19.03
N ILE A 10 -4.76 23.73 -18.36
CA ILE A 10 -3.95 24.47 -17.37
C ILE A 10 -3.85 23.70 -16.04
N SER A 11 -4.86 22.91 -15.70
CA SER A 11 -4.82 21.96 -14.57
C SER A 11 -3.90 20.77 -14.85
N LEU A 12 -3.73 20.37 -16.11
CA LEU A 12 -2.84 19.28 -16.48
C LEU A 12 -1.37 19.69 -16.40
N LEU A 13 -1.05 20.97 -16.60
CA LEU A 13 0.32 21.47 -16.58
C LEU A 13 0.94 21.43 -15.15
N ALA A 14 0.15 21.73 -14.12
CA ALA A 14 0.59 21.59 -12.71
C ALA A 14 0.60 20.12 -12.24
N ILE A 15 -0.30 19.28 -12.77
CA ILE A 15 -0.33 17.84 -12.46
C ILE A 15 0.82 17.10 -13.16
N VAL A 16 1.24 17.54 -14.35
CA VAL A 16 2.44 17.01 -15.01
C VAL A 16 3.72 17.51 -14.34
N LEU A 17 3.73 18.73 -13.78
CA LEU A 17 4.86 19.25 -12.99
C LEU A 17 5.10 18.50 -11.67
N ALA A 18 4.09 17.89 -11.05
CA ALA A 18 4.27 17.05 -9.86
C ALA A 18 4.67 15.60 -10.17
N ALA A 19 4.53 15.15 -11.42
CA ALA A 19 4.91 13.80 -11.85
C ALA A 19 6.32 13.72 -12.46
N SER A 20 7.03 14.85 -12.58
CA SER A 20 8.39 14.91 -13.15
C SER A 20 9.52 14.90 -12.11
N PHE A 21 9.21 14.91 -10.81
CA PHE A 21 10.19 14.75 -9.74
C PHE A 21 9.88 13.53 -8.86
N ALA A 22 9.75 12.34 -9.47
CA ALA A 22 9.72 11.08 -8.72
C ALA A 22 9.99 9.85 -9.61
N VAL A 23 10.97 9.89 -10.51
CA VAL A 23 11.74 8.69 -10.92
C VAL A 23 13.15 9.15 -11.28
N SER A 24 13.92 9.46 -10.26
CA SER A 24 15.37 9.37 -10.29
C SER A 24 15.82 8.52 -9.11
N ALA A 25 15.25 7.31 -9.02
CA ALA A 25 16.05 6.21 -8.53
C ALA A 25 17.20 6.06 -9.54
N GLN A 26 18.41 6.45 -9.17
CA GLN A 26 19.62 5.97 -9.82
C GLN A 26 19.70 4.45 -9.55
N GLY A 27 18.82 3.68 -10.18
CA GLY A 27 19.12 2.29 -10.53
C GLY A 27 20.26 2.33 -11.53
N LYS A 28 21.19 1.37 -11.43
CA LYS A 28 22.26 1.29 -12.43
C LYS A 28 21.62 1.05 -13.79
N GLN A 29 22.21 1.65 -14.82
CA GLN A 29 21.83 1.40 -16.21
C GLN A 29 21.81 -0.12 -16.46
N GLY A 30 20.63 -0.67 -16.76
CA GLY A 30 20.43 -2.11 -16.98
C GLY A 30 19.70 -2.92 -15.89
N ASP A 31 19.23 -2.31 -14.81
CA ASP A 31 18.40 -3.03 -13.82
C ASP A 31 16.96 -3.24 -14.34
N GLY A 32 16.45 -4.47 -14.22
CA GLY A 32 15.10 -4.89 -14.69
C GLY A 32 15.11 -5.69 -16.00
N THR A 33 14.00 -6.37 -16.31
CA THR A 33 13.87 -7.09 -17.59
C THR A 33 13.77 -6.11 -18.76
N GLU A 34 14.15 -6.52 -19.97
CA GLU A 34 14.06 -5.68 -21.18
C GLU A 34 12.64 -5.11 -21.36
N LEU A 35 11.62 -5.92 -21.10
CA LEU A 35 10.22 -5.51 -21.17
C LEU A 35 9.87 -4.47 -20.09
N GLN A 36 10.38 -4.61 -18.86
CA GLN A 36 10.17 -3.62 -17.81
C GLN A 36 10.82 -2.28 -18.17
N ARG A 37 12.05 -2.31 -18.70
CA ARG A 37 12.75 -1.10 -19.17
C ARG A 37 12.01 -0.41 -20.31
N LEU A 38 11.52 -1.16 -21.29
CA LEU A 38 10.74 -0.64 -22.42
C LEU A 38 9.41 -0.02 -21.97
N ASN A 39 8.69 -0.64 -21.04
CA ASN A 39 7.46 -0.08 -20.46
C ASN A 39 7.71 1.25 -19.73
N VAL A 40 8.76 1.32 -18.92
CA VAL A 40 9.15 2.56 -18.22
C VAL A 40 9.48 3.67 -19.21
N MET A 41 10.22 3.36 -20.30
CA MET A 41 10.53 4.34 -21.35
C MET A 41 9.29 4.82 -22.10
N SER A 42 8.35 3.92 -22.41
CA SER A 42 7.09 4.26 -23.10
C SER A 42 6.26 5.25 -22.28
N ASP A 43 6.09 4.96 -20.99
CA ASP A 43 5.37 5.86 -20.06
C ASP A 43 6.06 7.22 -19.91
N LYS A 44 7.39 7.22 -19.84
CA LYS A 44 8.20 8.44 -19.71
C LYS A 44 8.06 9.33 -20.96
N LEU A 45 8.14 8.75 -22.15
CA LEU A 45 7.99 9.49 -23.41
C LEU A 45 6.59 10.06 -23.59
N GLU A 46 5.55 9.31 -23.22
CA GLU A 46 4.17 9.80 -23.30
C GLU A 46 3.92 10.95 -22.30
N ARG A 47 4.48 10.88 -21.09
CA ARG A 47 4.45 11.99 -20.12
C ARG A 47 5.17 13.23 -20.66
N MET A 48 6.38 13.08 -21.19
CA MET A 48 7.15 14.19 -21.78
C MET A 48 6.39 14.82 -22.96
N ARG A 49 5.86 14.01 -23.88
CA ARG A 49 5.07 14.47 -25.02
C ARG A 49 3.88 15.32 -24.58
N ARG A 50 3.06 14.81 -23.66
CA ARG A 50 1.89 15.54 -23.13
C ARG A 50 2.27 16.83 -22.43
N SER A 51 3.37 16.82 -21.66
CA SER A 51 3.91 18.02 -21.02
C SER A 51 4.23 19.10 -22.05
N LEU A 52 5.02 18.74 -23.07
CA LEU A 52 5.51 19.64 -24.11
C LEU A 52 4.37 20.18 -24.99
N GLU A 53 3.39 19.35 -25.35
CA GLU A 53 2.20 19.78 -26.10
C GLU A 53 1.35 20.76 -25.30
N SER A 54 1.24 20.56 -23.98
CA SER A 54 0.53 21.48 -23.09
C SER A 54 1.24 22.82 -22.98
N VAL A 55 2.57 22.82 -22.82
CA VAL A 55 3.40 24.04 -22.85
C VAL A 55 3.23 24.79 -24.17
N ALA A 56 3.34 24.09 -25.30
CA ALA A 56 3.15 24.68 -26.62
C ALA A 56 1.74 25.27 -26.79
N SER A 57 0.71 24.58 -26.31
CA SER A 57 -0.67 25.09 -26.36
C SER A 57 -0.84 26.38 -25.55
N ALA A 58 -0.25 26.46 -24.36
CA ALA A 58 -0.27 27.65 -23.52
C ALA A 58 0.46 28.83 -24.19
N LEU A 59 1.68 28.61 -24.69
CA LEU A 59 2.46 29.63 -25.41
C LEU A 59 1.71 30.17 -26.64
N LYS A 60 1.03 29.29 -27.38
CA LYS A 60 0.20 29.67 -28.53
C LYS A 60 -1.03 30.48 -28.13
N ALA A 61 -1.61 30.21 -26.96
CA ALA A 61 -2.78 30.93 -26.46
C ALA A 61 -2.42 32.33 -25.95
N GLU A 62 -1.23 32.49 -25.37
CA GLU A 62 -0.72 33.75 -24.82
C GLU A 62 -0.33 34.76 -25.91
N ALA A 63 0.14 34.27 -27.06
CA ALA A 63 0.55 35.11 -28.18
C ALA A 63 -0.60 35.46 -29.16
N LYS A 64 -1.86 35.35 -28.72
CA LYS A 64 -3.05 35.73 -29.53
C LYS A 64 -3.35 37.24 -29.57
N ASP A 65 -2.76 38.03 -28.67
CA ASP A 65 -3.10 39.47 -28.54
C ASP A 65 -2.07 40.43 -29.18
N ASP A 66 -0.93 39.95 -29.68
CA ASP A 66 -0.11 40.63 -30.70
C ASP A 66 1.05 39.69 -31.08
N ALA A 67 1.47 39.67 -32.36
CA ALA A 67 2.59 38.89 -32.93
C ALA A 67 2.38 37.37 -33.21
N SER A 68 1.48 37.05 -34.15
CA SER A 68 1.32 35.68 -34.70
C SER A 68 2.48 35.17 -35.60
N LYS A 69 3.47 36.01 -35.92
CA LYS A 69 4.62 35.65 -36.76
C LYS A 69 5.80 35.06 -35.97
N ASP A 70 6.02 35.48 -34.72
CA ASP A 70 7.20 35.09 -33.94
C ASP A 70 7.08 33.68 -33.34
N ILE A 71 5.86 33.22 -33.06
CA ILE A 71 5.57 31.86 -32.58
C ILE A 71 6.02 30.79 -33.59
N LYS A 72 6.01 31.11 -34.89
CA LYS A 72 6.38 30.19 -35.98
C LYS A 72 7.87 30.20 -36.31
N SER A 73 8.67 31.05 -35.67
CA SER A 73 10.13 31.01 -35.82
C SER A 73 10.66 29.67 -35.29
N PRO A 74 11.60 28.99 -35.99
CA PRO A 74 12.21 27.75 -35.53
C PRO A 74 12.82 27.83 -34.13
N GLU A 75 13.23 29.03 -33.71
CA GLU A 75 13.88 29.29 -32.42
C GLU A 75 12.89 29.65 -31.29
N SER A 76 11.59 29.76 -31.59
CA SER A 76 10.59 30.11 -30.59
C SER A 76 10.42 29.01 -29.56
N PHE A 77 10.07 29.37 -28.31
CA PHE A 77 9.76 28.40 -27.26
C PHE A 77 8.62 27.45 -27.67
N TYR A 78 7.66 27.94 -28.47
CA TYR A 78 6.60 27.10 -29.04
C TYR A 78 7.14 26.06 -30.02
N ALA A 79 7.97 26.48 -30.97
CA ALA A 79 8.54 25.59 -31.99
C ALA A 79 9.45 24.54 -31.37
N ARG A 80 10.27 24.94 -30.38
CA ARG A 80 11.13 24.04 -29.60
C ARG A 80 10.32 23.01 -28.82
N ALA A 81 9.25 23.43 -28.13
CA ALA A 81 8.35 22.51 -27.41
C ALA A 81 7.70 21.48 -28.36
N MET A 82 7.17 21.95 -29.50
CA MET A 82 6.55 21.07 -30.50
C MET A 82 7.55 20.12 -31.15
N SER A 83 8.78 20.56 -31.41
CA SER A 83 9.85 19.71 -31.97
C SER A 83 10.19 18.56 -31.02
N MET A 84 10.40 18.85 -29.74
CA MET A 84 10.69 17.82 -28.73
C MET A 84 9.48 16.90 -28.49
N ALA A 85 8.25 17.40 -28.61
CA ALA A 85 7.04 16.58 -28.50
C ALA A 85 6.93 15.57 -29.65
N GLU A 86 7.22 15.99 -30.88
CA GLU A 86 7.22 15.09 -32.03
C GLU A 86 8.37 14.08 -31.97
N GLU A 87 9.52 14.46 -31.40
CA GLU A 87 10.63 13.55 -31.12
C GLU A 87 10.26 12.50 -30.05
N ALA A 88 9.62 12.91 -28.95
CA ALA A 88 9.10 12.00 -27.93
C ALA A 88 8.11 10.97 -28.52
N LYS A 89 7.25 11.43 -29.43
CA LYS A 89 6.28 10.59 -30.14
C LYS A 89 6.93 9.60 -31.10
N ARG A 90 8.02 9.98 -31.78
CA ARG A 90 8.80 9.07 -32.64
C ARG A 90 9.47 7.99 -31.82
N LEU A 91 10.21 8.38 -30.79
CA LEU A 91 10.85 7.43 -29.87
C LEU A 91 9.83 6.50 -29.20
N ALA A 92 8.62 6.98 -28.87
CA ALA A 92 7.59 6.12 -28.28
C ALA A 92 7.12 5.02 -29.25
N LYS A 93 7.10 5.31 -30.57
CA LYS A 93 6.83 4.27 -31.57
C LYS A 93 7.95 3.27 -31.66
N ASP A 94 9.21 3.71 -31.56
CA ASP A 94 10.38 2.84 -31.61
C ASP A 94 10.41 1.91 -30.38
N VAL A 95 10.14 2.44 -29.18
CA VAL A 95 9.98 1.68 -27.94
C VAL A 95 8.86 0.64 -28.06
N ASN A 96 7.67 1.04 -28.56
CA ASN A 96 6.54 0.12 -28.68
C ASN A 96 6.78 -0.97 -29.74
N SER A 97 7.47 -0.63 -30.83
CA SER A 97 7.89 -1.60 -31.84
C SER A 97 8.84 -2.63 -31.25
N LEU A 98 9.87 -2.17 -30.52
CA LEU A 98 10.84 -3.04 -29.86
C LEU A 98 10.20 -3.88 -28.75
N SER A 99 9.30 -3.32 -27.94
CA SER A 99 8.51 -4.05 -26.94
C SER A 99 7.70 -5.17 -27.57
N GLY A 100 7.03 -4.90 -28.70
CA GLY A 100 6.30 -5.93 -29.42
C GLY A 100 7.20 -7.06 -29.93
N ARG A 101 8.42 -6.75 -30.39
CA ARG A 101 9.41 -7.79 -30.80
C ARG A 101 9.84 -8.64 -29.59
N VAL A 102 10.10 -8.01 -28.45
CA VAL A 102 10.47 -8.68 -27.19
C VAL A 102 9.35 -9.61 -26.71
N GLU A 103 8.09 -9.14 -26.70
CA GLU A 103 6.93 -9.95 -26.27
C GLU A 103 6.67 -11.16 -27.17
N ARG A 104 6.93 -11.02 -28.48
CA ARG A 104 6.79 -12.12 -29.45
C ARG A 104 8.00 -13.06 -29.49
N GLY A 105 9.05 -12.78 -28.70
CA GLY A 105 10.30 -13.55 -28.72
C GLY A 105 11.06 -13.45 -30.05
N GLU A 106 10.86 -12.37 -30.80
CA GLU A 106 11.55 -12.12 -32.06
C GLU A 106 13.02 -11.73 -31.80
N ARG A 107 13.93 -12.14 -32.71
CA ARG A 107 15.34 -11.78 -32.61
C ARG A 107 15.51 -10.25 -32.69
N HIS A 108 16.19 -9.69 -31.70
CA HIS A 108 16.62 -8.31 -31.64
C HIS A 108 18.00 -8.26 -30.99
N GLU A 109 18.79 -7.23 -31.28
CA GLU A 109 20.10 -7.06 -30.67
C GLU A 109 19.95 -6.39 -29.29
N LYS A 110 20.77 -6.80 -28.31
CA LYS A 110 20.74 -6.19 -26.97
C LYS A 110 21.03 -4.68 -27.01
N SER A 111 21.82 -4.25 -27.99
CA SER A 111 22.10 -2.85 -28.31
C SER A 111 20.87 -2.05 -28.74
N ASP A 112 19.80 -2.69 -29.23
CA ASP A 112 18.56 -1.99 -29.62
C ASP A 112 17.90 -1.33 -28.39
N VAL A 113 17.86 -2.04 -27.25
CA VAL A 113 17.27 -1.50 -26.01
C VAL A 113 18.13 -0.38 -25.47
N ASP A 114 19.46 -0.57 -25.44
CA ASP A 114 20.40 0.40 -24.89
C ASP A 114 20.47 1.68 -25.73
N SER A 115 20.37 1.57 -27.06
CA SER A 115 20.35 2.73 -27.96
C SER A 115 19.07 3.57 -27.82
N VAL A 116 17.92 2.92 -27.69
CA VAL A 116 16.65 3.62 -27.43
C VAL A 116 16.66 4.27 -26.05
N GLU A 117 17.22 3.60 -25.04
CA GLU A 117 17.37 4.16 -23.69
C GLU A 117 18.28 5.40 -23.67
N GLN A 118 19.39 5.37 -24.41
CA GLN A 118 20.25 6.53 -24.58
C GLN A 118 19.50 7.69 -25.25
N ALA A 119 18.78 7.43 -26.33
CA ALA A 119 18.01 8.46 -27.03
C ALA A 119 16.91 9.08 -26.13
N VAL A 120 16.28 8.28 -25.28
CA VAL A 120 15.30 8.75 -24.28
C VAL A 120 15.97 9.62 -23.22
N ALA A 121 17.15 9.26 -22.74
CA ALA A 121 17.91 10.05 -21.78
C ALA A 121 18.35 11.40 -22.36
N GLU A 122 18.83 11.41 -23.60
CA GLU A 122 19.22 12.64 -24.32
C GLU A 122 18.03 13.58 -24.56
N LEU A 123 16.86 13.03 -24.90
CA LEU A 123 15.63 13.82 -25.01
C LEU A 123 15.21 14.39 -23.65
N GLN A 124 15.25 13.59 -22.58
CA GLN A 124 14.92 14.05 -21.24
C GLN A 124 15.80 15.23 -20.82
N SER A 125 17.13 15.13 -21.01
CA SER A 125 18.05 16.21 -20.67
C SER A 125 17.71 17.52 -21.41
N ARG A 126 17.35 17.43 -22.70
CA ARG A 126 16.91 18.59 -23.48
C ARG A 126 15.59 19.17 -22.99
N VAL A 127 14.65 18.32 -22.57
CA VAL A 127 13.37 18.75 -22.00
C VAL A 127 13.56 19.47 -20.66
N GLU A 128 14.41 18.95 -19.77
CA GLU A 128 14.74 19.58 -18.48
C GLU A 128 15.41 20.95 -18.68
N LYS A 129 16.37 21.03 -19.61
CA LYS A 129 17.00 22.29 -20.00
C LYS A 129 15.97 23.28 -20.54
N PHE A 130 15.09 22.85 -21.44
CA PHE A 130 14.02 23.69 -21.98
C PHE A 130 13.06 24.20 -20.89
N GLN A 131 12.71 23.35 -19.92
CA GLN A 131 11.84 23.75 -18.80
C GLN A 131 12.50 24.81 -17.92
N THR A 132 13.79 24.65 -17.64
CA THR A 132 14.58 25.62 -16.87
C THR A 132 14.66 26.96 -17.59
N GLU A 133 15.02 26.97 -18.87
CA GLU A 133 15.05 28.18 -19.70
C GLU A 133 13.67 28.85 -19.79
N THR A 134 12.59 28.06 -19.88
CA THR A 134 11.21 28.58 -19.90
C THR A 134 10.81 29.19 -18.56
N ALA A 135 11.28 28.64 -17.43
CA ALA A 135 11.01 29.15 -16.10
C ALA A 135 11.77 30.47 -15.85
N GLU A 136 13.06 30.51 -16.19
CA GLU A 136 13.90 31.73 -16.12
C GLU A 136 13.32 32.84 -16.99
N ALA A 137 12.95 32.51 -18.23
CA ALA A 137 12.36 33.45 -19.16
C ALA A 137 10.92 33.85 -18.80
N ARG A 138 10.28 33.24 -17.79
CA ARG A 138 9.00 33.69 -17.23
C ARG A 138 9.15 34.49 -15.93
N ALA A 139 10.33 34.45 -15.31
CA ALA A 139 10.64 35.19 -14.09
C ALA A 139 10.99 36.67 -14.36
N LEU A 140 11.33 37.01 -15.60
CA LEU A 140 11.68 38.37 -16.01
C LEU A 140 10.42 39.18 -16.42
N PRO A 141 10.38 40.50 -16.14
CA PRO A 141 9.18 41.33 -16.34
C PRO A 141 8.86 41.68 -17.80
N ASP A 142 9.82 41.58 -18.73
CA ASP A 142 9.59 41.79 -20.16
C ASP A 142 10.35 40.70 -20.93
N THR A 143 9.63 39.73 -21.51
CA THR A 143 10.23 38.48 -21.97
C THR A 143 9.72 38.03 -23.33
N PRO A 144 10.53 37.24 -24.07
CA PRO A 144 10.11 36.55 -25.28
C PRO A 144 9.02 35.47 -25.04
N VAL A 145 8.66 35.19 -23.78
CA VAL A 145 7.72 34.12 -23.37
C VAL A 145 6.35 34.69 -22.95
N GLY A 146 6.05 35.93 -23.36
CA GLY A 146 4.79 36.61 -23.08
C GLY A 146 4.83 37.40 -21.77
N LYS A 147 3.97 38.43 -21.68
CA LYS A 147 3.98 39.39 -20.57
C LYS A 147 3.63 38.71 -19.22
N PRO A 148 4.31 39.07 -18.11
CA PRO A 148 3.88 38.65 -16.78
C PRO A 148 2.47 39.14 -16.53
N ARG A 149 1.58 38.23 -16.11
CA ARG A 149 0.18 38.57 -15.84
C ARG A 149 0.09 39.65 -14.77
N GLU A 150 -0.56 40.77 -15.09
CA GLU A 150 -1.16 41.63 -14.07
C GLU A 150 -2.02 40.77 -13.13
N LYS A 151 -1.90 41.01 -11.82
CA LYS A 151 -2.70 40.35 -10.77
C LYS A 151 -4.19 40.65 -10.94
N LYS A 152 -4.84 39.98 -11.89
CA LYS A 152 -6.30 39.96 -12.00
C LYS A 152 -6.84 38.96 -10.98
N LYS A 153 -7.79 39.43 -10.16
CA LYS A 153 -8.49 38.72 -9.08
C LYS A 153 -8.61 37.21 -9.37
N LYS A 154 -8.01 36.44 -8.46
CA LYS A 154 -7.90 34.98 -8.43
C LYS A 154 -9.22 34.32 -8.82
N LYS A 155 -9.24 33.64 -9.96
CA LYS A 155 -10.31 32.72 -10.33
C LYS A 155 -10.03 31.38 -9.66
N LYS A 156 -10.88 31.02 -8.68
CA LYS A 156 -11.17 29.68 -8.16
C LYS A 156 -10.23 28.58 -8.65
N PHE A 157 -9.16 28.32 -7.91
CA PHE A 157 -8.39 27.09 -8.07
C PHE A 157 -9.25 25.90 -7.64
N LEU A 158 -9.30 24.86 -8.47
CA LEU A 158 -9.77 23.49 -8.23
C LEU A 158 -11.07 23.30 -7.41
N GLY A 159 -12.11 22.73 -8.05
CA GLY A 159 -13.36 22.30 -7.41
C GLY A 159 -13.24 21.16 -6.39
N ILE A 160 -12.04 20.92 -5.83
CA ILE A 160 -11.75 19.97 -4.74
C ILE A 160 -11.94 20.66 -3.38
N PHE A 161 -11.74 21.98 -3.32
CA PHE A 161 -11.92 22.75 -2.09
C PHE A 161 -13.39 23.19 -2.00
N GLY A 162 -14.18 22.45 -1.21
CA GLY A 162 -15.57 22.79 -0.91
C GLY A 162 -15.74 24.25 -0.44
N LYS A 163 -16.93 24.82 -0.68
CA LYS A 163 -17.33 26.20 -0.33
C LYS A 163 -16.88 26.58 1.09
N GLY A 164 -15.73 27.24 1.26
CA GLY A 164 -15.38 27.90 2.53
C GLY A 164 -13.91 28.10 2.88
N GLY A 165 -12.93 27.45 2.23
CA GLY A 165 -11.53 27.44 2.71
C GLY A 165 -10.43 27.69 1.67
N THR A 166 -10.73 28.26 0.50
CA THR A 166 -9.78 28.35 -0.63
C THR A 166 -8.53 29.18 -0.32
N ASP A 167 -8.61 30.16 0.57
CA ASP A 167 -7.56 31.16 0.74
C ASP A 167 -6.38 30.63 1.58
N GLU A 168 -6.63 29.78 2.59
CA GLU A 168 -5.59 29.16 3.44
C GLU A 168 -4.71 28.21 2.62
N TYR A 169 -5.31 27.32 1.82
CA TYR A 169 -4.56 26.34 1.02
C TYR A 169 -3.78 26.99 -0.13
N GLU A 170 -4.35 28.02 -0.76
CA GLU A 170 -3.65 28.77 -1.81
C GLU A 170 -2.41 29.48 -1.28
N GLU A 171 -2.44 29.98 -0.04
CA GLU A 171 -1.28 30.58 0.61
C GLU A 171 -0.21 29.53 0.94
N LEU A 172 -0.63 28.41 1.54
CA LEU A 172 0.25 27.31 1.94
C LEU A 172 0.99 26.68 0.75
N ILE A 173 0.30 26.52 -0.39
CA ILE A 173 0.86 25.88 -1.59
C ILE A 173 1.51 26.93 -2.52
N GLY A 174 1.09 28.19 -2.45
CA GLY A 174 1.48 29.23 -3.40
C GLY A 174 2.83 29.89 -3.14
N SER A 175 3.48 29.64 -2.00
CA SER A 175 4.79 30.22 -1.67
C SER A 175 5.66 29.26 -0.87
N VAL A 176 6.93 29.17 -1.26
CA VAL A 176 7.95 28.40 -0.53
C VAL A 176 8.64 29.33 0.46
N SER A 177 8.68 28.93 1.75
CA SER A 177 9.31 29.74 2.81
C SER A 177 9.82 28.86 3.95
N PRO A 178 10.87 29.26 4.70
CA PRO A 178 11.34 28.50 5.85
C PRO A 178 10.24 28.28 6.90
N GLY A 179 10.12 27.06 7.43
CA GLY A 179 9.11 26.66 8.42
C GLY A 179 7.71 26.37 7.85
N ARG A 180 7.49 26.60 6.55
CA ARG A 180 6.22 26.30 5.87
C ARG A 180 5.91 24.81 5.78
N ASP A 181 6.94 23.98 5.75
CA ASP A 181 6.83 22.52 5.81
C ASP A 181 6.10 22.03 7.07
N LYS A 182 6.40 22.62 8.24
CA LYS A 182 5.69 22.35 9.49
C LYS A 182 4.22 22.75 9.41
N GLU A 183 3.93 23.95 8.88
CA GLU A 183 2.54 24.42 8.72
C GLU A 183 1.75 23.50 7.79
N LEU A 184 2.34 23.14 6.65
CA LEU A 184 1.77 22.18 5.70
C LEU A 184 1.48 20.84 6.40
N PHE A 185 2.40 20.34 7.21
CA PHE A 185 2.24 19.05 7.90
C PHE A 185 1.09 19.08 8.91
N ILE A 186 1.00 20.15 9.72
CA ILE A 186 -0.07 20.34 10.70
C ILE A 186 -1.42 20.45 10.00
N VAL A 187 -1.52 21.26 8.95
CA VAL A 187 -2.76 21.47 8.21
C VAL A 187 -3.17 20.20 7.46
N ALA A 188 -2.23 19.50 6.84
CA ALA A 188 -2.48 18.20 6.21
C ALA A 188 -3.05 17.18 7.21
N THR A 189 -2.43 17.06 8.38
CA THR A 189 -2.89 16.19 9.47
C THR A 189 -4.32 16.52 9.90
N ARG A 190 -4.61 17.82 10.07
CA ARG A 190 -5.94 18.32 10.42
C ARG A 190 -6.99 17.93 9.38
N GLU A 191 -6.66 18.03 8.10
CA GLU A 191 -7.60 17.68 7.01
C GLU A 191 -7.81 16.16 6.89
N VAL A 192 -6.76 15.35 7.06
CA VAL A 192 -6.92 13.87 7.14
C VAL A 192 -7.82 13.48 8.32
N ARG A 193 -7.63 14.07 9.50
CA ARG A 193 -8.49 13.84 10.69
C ARG A 193 -9.96 14.24 10.48
N LYS A 194 -10.22 15.19 9.57
CA LYS A 194 -11.58 15.57 9.13
C LYS A 194 -12.13 14.67 8.01
N LYS A 195 -11.40 13.62 7.61
CA LYS A 195 -11.68 12.76 6.45
C LYS A 195 -11.63 13.47 5.10
N ASN A 196 -10.99 14.65 5.03
CA ASN A 196 -10.67 15.34 3.80
C ASN A 196 -9.36 14.78 3.22
N TYR A 197 -9.34 13.48 2.93
CA TYR A 197 -8.13 12.74 2.57
C TYR A 197 -7.40 13.32 1.36
N ASP A 198 -8.13 13.72 0.31
CA ASP A 198 -7.54 14.32 -0.90
C ASP A 198 -6.77 15.60 -0.60
N VAL A 199 -7.34 16.47 0.24
CA VAL A 199 -6.71 17.74 0.63
C VAL A 199 -5.48 17.46 1.49
N GLY A 200 -5.60 16.57 2.47
CA GLY A 200 -4.48 16.16 3.31
C GLY A 200 -3.32 15.59 2.50
N ARG A 201 -3.60 14.65 1.59
CA ARG A 201 -2.61 14.06 0.67
C ARG A 201 -1.92 15.11 -0.19
N LEU A 202 -2.66 16.06 -0.75
CA LEU A 202 -2.10 17.14 -1.57
C LEU A 202 -1.12 18.01 -0.77
N LEU A 203 -1.45 18.34 0.47
CA LEU A 203 -0.61 19.16 1.34
C LEU A 203 0.66 18.40 1.76
N TYR A 204 0.55 17.12 2.14
CA TYR A 204 1.74 16.28 2.37
C TYR A 204 2.61 16.15 1.12
N GLN A 205 2.00 15.99 -0.06
CA GLN A 205 2.72 15.90 -1.32
C GLN A 205 3.47 17.19 -1.64
N THR A 206 2.94 18.35 -1.21
CA THR A 206 3.61 19.64 -1.33
C THR A 206 4.89 19.65 -0.50
N ILE A 207 4.88 19.08 0.71
CA ILE A 207 6.10 18.96 1.54
C ILE A 207 7.17 18.18 0.78
N ILE A 208 6.80 17.00 0.25
CA ILE A 208 7.71 16.09 -0.44
C ILE A 208 8.34 16.74 -1.68
N SER A 209 7.57 17.54 -2.43
CA SER A 209 8.04 18.14 -3.69
C SER A 209 8.77 19.47 -3.51
N THR A 210 8.49 20.22 -2.45
CA THR A 210 9.03 21.58 -2.27
C THR A 210 10.08 21.69 -1.16
N TYR A 211 10.13 20.74 -0.22
CA TYR A 211 11.08 20.72 0.89
C TYR A 211 11.79 19.35 1.00
N PRO A 212 12.70 19.01 0.07
CA PRO A 212 13.39 17.72 0.04
C PRO A 212 14.26 17.45 1.28
N ASP A 213 14.71 18.50 1.97
CA ASP A 213 15.50 18.40 3.21
C ASP A 213 14.65 18.56 4.48
N SER A 214 13.32 18.58 4.36
CA SER A 214 12.44 18.75 5.52
C SER A 214 12.54 17.56 6.47
N PRO A 215 12.66 17.79 7.79
CA PRO A 215 12.57 16.71 8.78
C PRO A 215 11.20 16.02 8.76
N TYR A 216 10.15 16.68 8.23
CA TYR A 216 8.82 16.11 8.09
C TYR A 216 8.67 15.19 6.88
N LEU A 217 9.65 15.14 5.96
CA LEU A 217 9.50 14.41 4.69
C LEU A 217 9.18 12.92 4.88
N PRO A 218 9.90 12.15 5.73
CA PRO A 218 9.59 10.72 5.89
C PRO A 218 8.18 10.51 6.45
N MET A 219 7.76 11.35 7.39
CA MET A 219 6.46 11.26 8.04
C MET A 219 5.34 11.74 7.12
N ALA A 220 5.59 12.70 6.22
CA ALA A 220 4.63 13.15 5.22
C ALA A 220 4.36 12.02 4.20
N LYS A 221 5.40 11.32 3.74
CA LYS A 221 5.25 10.12 2.90
C LYS A 221 4.45 9.03 3.61
N LEU A 222 4.74 8.77 4.89
CA LEU A 222 4.01 7.77 5.67
C LEU A 222 2.55 8.17 5.91
N ALA A 223 2.29 9.43 6.21
CA ALA A 223 0.94 9.96 6.43
C ALA A 223 0.07 9.91 5.16
N ILE A 224 0.66 10.00 3.96
CA ILE A 224 -0.05 9.72 2.71
C ILE A 224 -0.50 8.25 2.67
N ALA A 225 0.38 7.30 3.01
CA ALA A 225 0.04 5.89 3.05
C ALA A 225 -1.06 5.59 4.09
N ASP A 226 -0.94 6.14 5.30
CA ASP A 226 -1.98 6.11 6.33
C ASP A 226 -3.31 6.64 5.79
N SER A 227 -3.32 7.82 5.14
CA SER A 227 -4.56 8.42 4.64
C SER A 227 -5.31 7.53 3.65
N PHE A 228 -4.60 6.79 2.78
CA PHE A 228 -5.19 5.80 1.90
C PHE A 228 -5.73 4.59 2.68
N PHE A 229 -5.00 4.14 3.70
CA PHE A 229 -5.45 3.05 4.57
C PHE A 229 -6.72 3.44 5.34
N LEU A 230 -6.76 4.62 5.96
CA LEU A 230 -7.92 5.15 6.68
C LEU A 230 -9.15 5.26 5.75
N GLU A 231 -8.97 5.69 4.51
CA GLU A 231 -10.06 5.79 3.54
C GLU A 231 -10.63 4.41 3.12
N GLY A 232 -9.81 3.36 3.15
CA GLY A 232 -10.24 1.95 3.25
C GLY A 232 -10.92 1.31 2.03
N SER A 233 -11.30 2.06 1.00
CA SER A 233 -11.84 1.47 -0.25
C SER A 233 -10.82 0.55 -0.92
N SER A 234 -11.26 -0.43 -1.73
CA SER A 234 -10.32 -1.37 -2.38
C SER A 234 -9.25 -0.66 -3.23
N SER A 235 -9.60 0.42 -3.95
CA SER A 235 -8.62 1.21 -4.69
C SER A 235 -7.66 1.93 -3.75
N ASN A 236 -8.15 2.45 -2.62
CA ASN A 236 -7.32 3.16 -1.66
C ASN A 236 -6.40 2.19 -0.90
N LEU A 237 -6.84 0.97 -0.56
CA LEU A 237 -5.97 -0.05 0.03
C LEU A 237 -4.84 -0.46 -0.92
N ILE A 238 -5.10 -0.52 -2.23
CA ILE A 238 -4.05 -0.75 -3.23
C ILE A 238 -3.05 0.42 -3.23
N GLN A 239 -3.52 1.67 -3.16
CA GLN A 239 -2.65 2.84 -3.07
C GLN A 239 -1.89 2.91 -1.75
N ALA A 240 -2.50 2.45 -0.64
CA ALA A 240 -1.84 2.34 0.66
C ALA A 240 -0.68 1.35 0.58
N ILE A 241 -0.89 0.16 0.01
CA ILE A 241 0.17 -0.84 -0.21
C ILE A 241 1.32 -0.23 -1.01
N ALA A 242 1.03 0.43 -2.13
CA ALA A 242 2.06 1.07 -2.96
C ALA A 242 2.82 2.16 -2.20
N SER A 243 2.11 3.01 -1.45
CA SER A 243 2.70 4.12 -0.70
C SER A 243 3.55 3.65 0.49
N TYR A 244 3.11 2.60 1.20
CA TYR A 244 3.92 1.98 2.27
C TYR A 244 5.17 1.29 1.70
N GLN A 245 5.06 0.64 0.54
CA GLN A 245 6.22 0.04 -0.15
C GLN A 245 7.20 1.10 -0.63
N ASP A 246 6.72 2.22 -1.17
CA ASP A 246 7.53 3.38 -1.52
C ASP A 246 8.28 3.90 -0.29
N TRP A 247 7.57 4.09 0.82
CA TRP A 247 8.17 4.53 2.08
C TRP A 247 9.28 3.59 2.57
N LEU A 248 9.07 2.27 2.53
CA LEU A 248 10.11 1.29 2.91
C LEU A 248 11.32 1.31 1.97
N THR A 249 11.12 1.68 0.71
CA THR A 249 12.22 1.80 -0.26
C THR A 249 13.14 2.97 0.09
N PHE A 250 12.55 4.10 0.53
CA PHE A 250 13.31 5.29 0.91
C PHE A 250 13.83 5.25 2.35
N PHE A 251 13.11 4.60 3.27
CA PHE A 251 13.42 4.59 4.71
C PHE A 251 13.48 3.17 5.31
N PRO A 252 14.27 2.25 4.74
CA PRO A 252 14.25 0.84 5.14
C PRO A 252 14.71 0.58 6.58
N THR A 253 15.51 1.48 7.16
CA THR A 253 16.04 1.36 8.53
C THR A 253 15.32 2.25 9.55
N HIS A 254 14.21 2.88 9.15
CA HIS A 254 13.47 3.76 10.06
C HIS A 254 12.81 2.94 11.19
N PRO A 255 12.74 3.46 12.42
CA PRO A 255 12.17 2.75 13.58
C PRO A 255 10.73 2.23 13.46
N LEU A 256 9.98 2.70 12.46
CA LEU A 256 8.59 2.28 12.18
C LEU A 256 8.49 1.24 11.06
N ALA A 257 9.61 0.78 10.49
CA ALA A 257 9.61 -0.10 9.32
C ALA A 257 8.86 -1.41 9.55
N ASP A 258 8.96 -2.00 10.73
CA ASP A 258 8.21 -3.19 11.12
C ASP A 258 6.68 -2.94 11.08
N ARG A 259 6.21 -1.82 11.64
CA ARG A 259 4.79 -1.42 11.60
C ARG A 259 4.32 -1.17 10.18
N VAL A 260 5.16 -0.57 9.33
CA VAL A 260 4.82 -0.33 7.92
C VAL A 260 4.67 -1.66 7.17
N VAL A 261 5.57 -2.62 7.38
CA VAL A 261 5.44 -3.96 6.80
C VAL A 261 4.16 -4.65 7.29
N LEU A 262 3.82 -4.52 8.58
CA LEU A 262 2.54 -5.03 9.10
C LEU A 262 1.34 -4.36 8.41
N LYS A 263 1.35 -3.04 8.24
CA LYS A 263 0.24 -2.32 7.59
C LYS A 263 0.10 -2.67 6.10
N ILE A 264 1.18 -3.06 5.41
CA ILE A 264 1.09 -3.64 4.07
C ILE A 264 0.32 -4.97 4.11
N ALA A 265 0.64 -5.85 5.07
CA ALA A 265 -0.08 -7.11 5.22
C ALA A 265 -1.55 -6.87 5.58
N GLU A 266 -1.84 -5.98 6.54
CA GLU A 266 -3.21 -5.63 6.93
C GLU A 266 -4.01 -5.00 5.77
N SER A 267 -3.36 -4.24 4.89
CA SER A 267 -3.99 -3.71 3.67
C SER A 267 -4.38 -4.80 2.67
N GLU A 268 -3.57 -5.86 2.55
CA GLU A 268 -3.94 -7.06 1.78
C GLU A 268 -5.05 -7.84 2.49
N MET A 269 -4.98 -7.95 3.82
CA MET A 269 -5.98 -8.66 4.62
C MET A 269 -7.37 -8.03 4.57
N ARG A 270 -7.47 -6.69 4.59
CA ARG A 270 -8.75 -5.97 4.41
C ARG A 270 -9.38 -6.18 3.03
N GLN A 271 -8.64 -6.77 2.08
CA GLN A 271 -9.13 -7.15 0.76
C GLN A 271 -9.40 -8.66 0.64
N ILE A 272 -9.23 -9.45 1.71
CA ILE A 272 -9.53 -10.88 1.71
C ILE A 272 -11.04 -11.09 1.66
N GLY A 273 -11.47 -11.87 0.67
CA GLY A 273 -12.85 -12.31 0.55
C GLY A 273 -13.12 -13.58 1.37
N LEU A 274 -14.34 -14.09 1.21
CA LEU A 274 -14.73 -15.39 1.75
C LEU A 274 -13.81 -16.53 1.26
N PRO A 275 -13.66 -17.62 2.03
CA PRO A 275 -12.77 -18.72 1.68
C PRO A 275 -13.13 -19.43 0.36
N ASP A 276 -14.36 -19.34 -0.14
CA ASP A 276 -14.76 -19.90 -1.44
C ASP A 276 -14.36 -19.04 -2.65
N ARG A 277 -13.75 -17.87 -2.43
CA ARG A 277 -13.34 -16.90 -3.47
C ARG A 277 -11.85 -16.99 -3.78
N ASP A 278 -11.38 -16.07 -4.63
CA ASP A 278 -9.96 -15.95 -4.98
C ASP A 278 -9.09 -15.67 -3.74
N ALA A 279 -8.09 -16.53 -3.54
CA ALA A 279 -7.20 -16.50 -2.39
C ALA A 279 -5.94 -15.63 -2.60
N THR A 280 -5.85 -14.84 -3.68
CA THR A 280 -4.62 -14.09 -4.02
C THR A 280 -4.25 -13.10 -2.92
N ARG A 281 -5.23 -12.39 -2.36
CA ARG A 281 -5.02 -11.41 -1.28
C ARG A 281 -4.52 -12.09 -0.01
N ALA A 282 -5.11 -13.23 0.36
CA ALA A 282 -4.69 -14.01 1.52
C ALA A 282 -3.25 -14.54 1.36
N LYS A 283 -2.89 -15.08 0.19
CA LYS A 283 -1.51 -15.53 -0.09
C LYS A 283 -0.50 -14.39 -0.01
N ARG A 284 -0.84 -13.20 -0.52
CA ARG A 284 0.03 -12.02 -0.42
C ARG A 284 0.22 -11.58 1.03
N ALA A 285 -0.86 -11.54 1.82
CA ALA A 285 -0.79 -11.24 3.24
C ALA A 285 0.10 -12.26 3.98
N GLU A 286 -0.08 -13.56 3.72
CA GLU A 286 0.71 -14.64 4.32
C GLU A 286 2.22 -14.46 4.05
N ILE A 287 2.59 -14.19 2.80
CA ILE A 287 3.99 -13.95 2.41
C ILE A 287 4.56 -12.74 3.18
N LYS A 288 3.80 -11.65 3.29
CA LYS A 288 4.26 -10.43 3.98
C LYS A 288 4.39 -10.63 5.48
N LEU A 289 3.46 -11.36 6.12
CA LEU A 289 3.51 -11.66 7.55
C LEU A 289 4.66 -12.62 7.89
N LYS A 290 4.88 -13.66 7.08
CA LYS A 290 6.04 -14.56 7.23
C LYS A 290 7.36 -13.79 7.08
N ALA A 291 7.44 -12.89 6.10
CA ALA A 291 8.62 -12.04 5.92
C ALA A 291 8.84 -11.10 7.11
N LEU A 292 7.78 -10.47 7.64
CA LEU A 292 7.83 -9.62 8.84
C LEU A 292 8.39 -10.38 10.04
N ILE A 293 7.84 -11.55 10.34
CA ILE A 293 8.26 -12.38 11.49
C ILE A 293 9.72 -12.81 11.36
N SER A 294 10.16 -13.15 10.15
CA SER A 294 11.53 -13.54 9.87
C SER A 294 12.51 -12.36 9.94
N GLN A 295 12.12 -11.21 9.39
CA GLN A 295 12.98 -10.02 9.27
C GLN A 295 13.11 -9.25 10.59
N TYR A 296 12.08 -9.27 11.45
CA TYR A 296 12.04 -8.50 12.69
C TYR A 296 11.83 -9.39 13.93
N PRO A 297 12.73 -10.36 14.22
CA PRO A 297 12.54 -11.37 15.27
C PRO A 297 12.56 -10.83 16.71
N ASN A 298 12.91 -9.55 16.90
CA ASN A 298 12.89 -8.87 18.20
C ASN A 298 11.89 -7.71 18.25
N SER A 299 11.00 -7.56 17.26
CA SER A 299 10.02 -6.48 17.25
C SER A 299 8.96 -6.68 18.34
N THR A 300 8.47 -5.57 18.91
CA THR A 300 7.38 -5.60 19.90
C THR A 300 6.03 -5.97 19.28
N ILE A 301 5.92 -6.01 17.95
CA ILE A 301 4.67 -6.27 17.22
C ILE A 301 4.54 -7.74 16.80
N LEU A 302 5.49 -8.59 17.17
CA LEU A 302 5.55 -9.98 16.71
C LEU A 302 4.34 -10.81 17.10
N ASP A 303 3.80 -10.62 18.29
CA ASP A 303 2.63 -11.37 18.74
C ASP A 303 1.40 -11.02 17.89
N GLU A 304 1.23 -9.74 17.54
CA GLU A 304 0.18 -9.33 16.61
C GLU A 304 0.43 -9.87 15.21
N ALA A 305 1.67 -9.84 14.71
CA ALA A 305 2.03 -10.39 13.41
C ALA A 305 1.72 -11.89 13.29
N LYS A 306 1.99 -12.66 14.36
CA LYS A 306 1.66 -14.09 14.44
C LYS A 306 0.16 -14.32 14.45
N LYS A 307 -0.57 -13.55 15.26
CA LYS A 307 -2.04 -13.61 15.28
C LYS A 307 -2.65 -13.29 13.90
N ARG A 308 -2.15 -12.27 13.21
CA ARG A 308 -2.56 -11.93 11.84
C ARG A 308 -2.24 -13.07 10.86
N LEU A 309 -1.10 -13.75 11.04
CA LEU A 309 -0.71 -14.88 10.21
C LEU A 309 -1.66 -16.06 10.43
N GLU A 310 -2.01 -16.37 11.68
CA GLU A 310 -2.99 -17.41 12.03
C GLU A 310 -4.34 -17.12 11.36
N GLU A 311 -4.87 -15.90 11.45
CA GLU A 311 -6.13 -15.50 10.81
C GLU A 311 -6.11 -15.68 9.27
N VAL A 312 -5.00 -15.31 8.63
CA VAL A 312 -4.82 -15.49 7.17
C VAL A 312 -4.70 -16.97 6.80
N GLN A 313 -3.97 -17.74 7.59
CA GLN A 313 -3.79 -19.18 7.36
C GLN A 313 -5.08 -19.96 7.60
N ASP A 314 -5.93 -19.51 8.52
CA ASP A 314 -7.27 -20.06 8.69
C ASP A 314 -8.16 -19.80 7.48
N ASN A 315 -8.12 -18.59 6.89
CA ASN A 315 -8.83 -18.32 5.64
C ASN A 315 -8.36 -19.24 4.50
N LEU A 316 -7.03 -19.41 4.36
CA LEU A 316 -6.43 -20.27 3.33
C LEU A 316 -6.69 -21.77 3.58
N GLY A 317 -6.68 -22.20 4.84
CA GLY A 317 -7.03 -23.55 5.25
C GLY A 317 -8.48 -23.85 4.94
N LEU A 318 -9.40 -22.93 5.23
CA LEU A 318 -10.82 -23.04 4.87
C LEU A 318 -11.03 -23.11 3.35
N HIS A 319 -10.30 -22.30 2.58
CA HIS A 319 -10.36 -22.35 1.11
C HIS A 319 -10.03 -23.76 0.60
N ASN A 320 -8.92 -24.33 1.09
CA ASN A 320 -8.52 -25.68 0.73
C ASN A 320 -9.49 -26.74 1.26
N LEU A 321 -10.02 -26.56 2.47
CA LEU A 321 -10.99 -27.47 3.08
C LEU A 321 -12.29 -27.54 2.27
N TYR A 322 -12.77 -26.41 1.75
CA TYR A 322 -13.97 -26.38 0.89
C TYR A 322 -13.75 -27.17 -0.40
N ILE A 323 -12.59 -27.03 -1.03
CA ILE A 323 -12.22 -27.80 -2.23
C ILE A 323 -12.08 -29.29 -1.87
N ALA A 324 -11.44 -29.61 -0.74
CA ALA A 324 -11.28 -30.98 -0.26
C ALA A 324 -12.65 -31.63 -0.01
N ASN A 325 -13.54 -30.93 0.67
CA ASN A 325 -14.90 -31.37 0.99
C ASN A 325 -15.75 -31.57 -0.26
N TYR A 326 -15.59 -30.72 -1.28
CA TYR A 326 -16.25 -30.93 -2.57
C TYR A 326 -15.83 -32.27 -3.21
N TYR A 327 -14.53 -32.55 -3.29
CA TYR A 327 -14.04 -33.82 -3.82
C TYR A 327 -14.41 -35.01 -2.93
N TYR A 328 -14.38 -34.83 -1.61
CA TYR A 328 -14.78 -35.84 -0.64
C TYR A 328 -16.23 -36.25 -0.89
N THR A 329 -17.16 -35.29 -0.99
CA THR A 329 -18.59 -35.58 -1.24
C THR A 329 -18.81 -36.24 -2.59
N LEU A 330 -18.08 -35.84 -3.64
CA LEU A 330 -18.13 -36.55 -4.93
C LEU A 330 -17.73 -38.02 -4.80
N SER A 331 -16.67 -38.31 -4.03
CA SER A 331 -16.14 -39.67 -3.89
C SER A 331 -16.93 -40.54 -2.91
N VAL A 332 -17.18 -40.03 -1.70
CA VAL A 332 -17.68 -40.79 -0.55
C VAL A 332 -19.21 -40.87 -0.60
N ASP A 333 -19.86 -39.73 -0.81
CA ASP A 333 -21.33 -39.65 -0.75
C ASP A 333 -21.95 -40.05 -2.10
N GLN A 334 -21.36 -39.58 -3.21
CA GLN A 334 -21.93 -39.75 -4.54
C GLN A 334 -21.31 -40.89 -5.36
N LYS A 335 -20.18 -41.46 -4.94
CA LYS A 335 -19.46 -42.53 -5.64
C LYS A 335 -19.06 -42.19 -7.10
N LYS A 336 -18.71 -40.92 -7.35
CA LYS A 336 -18.37 -40.37 -8.69
C LYS A 336 -16.86 -40.15 -8.91
N GLY A 337 -16.01 -40.59 -7.98
CA GLY A 337 -14.56 -40.34 -8.00
C GLY A 337 -14.16 -39.05 -7.28
N GLY A 338 -12.87 -38.71 -7.27
CA GLY A 338 -12.33 -37.51 -6.60
C GLY A 338 -11.53 -37.77 -5.31
N LEU A 339 -11.45 -39.04 -4.86
CA LEU A 339 -10.85 -39.42 -3.57
C LEU A 339 -9.40 -38.94 -3.40
N LYS A 340 -8.54 -39.19 -4.41
CA LYS A 340 -7.15 -38.70 -4.42
C LYS A 340 -7.06 -37.17 -4.43
N GLY A 341 -8.04 -36.49 -5.05
CA GLY A 341 -8.15 -35.03 -5.03
C GLY A 341 -8.44 -34.51 -3.62
N ALA A 342 -9.39 -35.13 -2.91
CA ALA A 342 -9.69 -34.81 -1.52
C ALA A 342 -8.46 -35.05 -0.62
N GLN A 343 -7.83 -36.21 -0.71
CA GLN A 343 -6.61 -36.55 0.03
C GLN A 343 -5.47 -35.56 -0.20
N SER A 344 -5.25 -35.16 -1.46
CA SER A 344 -4.22 -34.17 -1.82
C SER A 344 -4.47 -32.85 -1.10
N ARG A 345 -5.72 -32.36 -1.10
CA ARG A 345 -6.08 -31.10 -0.44
C ARG A 345 -6.03 -31.17 1.08
N TYR A 346 -6.49 -32.27 1.69
CA TYR A 346 -6.37 -32.44 3.15
C TYR A 346 -4.91 -32.48 3.61
N ARG A 347 -4.04 -33.21 2.89
CA ARG A 347 -2.59 -33.23 3.19
C ARG A 347 -1.95 -31.86 3.02
N GLU A 348 -2.33 -31.12 1.98
CA GLU A 348 -1.85 -29.74 1.78
C GLU A 348 -2.18 -28.85 2.98
N ILE A 349 -3.35 -29.01 3.61
CA ILE A 349 -3.71 -28.26 4.83
C ILE A 349 -2.82 -28.68 6.01
N ILE A 350 -2.66 -29.98 6.23
CA ILE A 350 -1.81 -30.53 7.32
C ILE A 350 -0.37 -30.01 7.21
N ASP A 351 0.17 -30.00 5.99
CA ASP A 351 1.57 -29.65 5.74
C ASP A 351 1.82 -28.14 5.84
N LYS A 352 0.87 -27.30 5.38
CA LYS A 352 1.07 -25.84 5.29
C LYS A 352 0.55 -25.06 6.49
N TYR A 353 -0.52 -25.55 7.13
CA TYR A 353 -1.25 -24.85 8.18
C TYR A 353 -1.45 -25.78 9.39
N PRO A 354 -0.36 -26.14 10.12
CA PRO A 354 -0.41 -27.11 11.21
C PRO A 354 -1.31 -26.67 12.37
N ASP A 355 -1.47 -25.36 12.57
CA ASP A 355 -2.32 -24.75 13.60
C ASP A 355 -3.72 -24.40 13.08
N PHE A 356 -4.11 -24.92 11.90
CA PHE A 356 -5.39 -24.64 11.28
C PHE A 356 -6.55 -25.03 12.20
N CYS A 357 -7.49 -24.11 12.32
CA CYS A 357 -8.61 -24.19 13.24
C CYS A 357 -9.52 -25.44 13.08
N PHE A 358 -9.67 -25.96 11.86
CA PHE A 358 -10.51 -27.15 11.56
C PHE A 358 -9.67 -28.39 11.26
N MET A 359 -8.49 -28.49 11.88
CA MET A 359 -7.58 -29.61 11.65
C MET A 359 -8.19 -30.97 12.05
N ASP A 360 -9.08 -30.99 13.04
CA ASP A 360 -9.80 -32.20 13.46
C ASP A 360 -10.71 -32.76 12.35
N GLU A 361 -11.48 -31.91 11.66
CA GLU A 361 -12.27 -32.30 10.48
C GLU A 361 -11.37 -32.80 9.35
N VAL A 362 -10.27 -32.09 9.08
CA VAL A 362 -9.29 -32.45 8.04
C VAL A 362 -8.72 -33.84 8.30
N LEU A 363 -8.25 -34.10 9.52
CA LEU A 363 -7.71 -35.40 9.92
C LEU A 363 -8.76 -36.49 9.85
N PHE A 364 -9.99 -36.23 10.32
CA PHE A 364 -11.07 -37.21 10.31
C PHE A 364 -11.44 -37.62 8.89
N LYS A 365 -11.67 -36.64 8.01
CA LYS A 365 -12.06 -36.93 6.63
C LYS A 365 -10.93 -37.56 5.85
N LEU A 366 -9.68 -37.15 6.08
CA LEU A 366 -8.52 -37.81 5.48
C LEU A 366 -8.42 -39.28 5.93
N ALA A 367 -8.61 -39.58 7.21
CA ALA A 367 -8.64 -40.94 7.72
C ALA A 367 -9.71 -41.79 7.02
N VAL A 368 -10.93 -41.25 6.86
CA VAL A 368 -12.02 -41.93 6.12
C VAL A 368 -11.59 -42.21 4.68
N THR A 369 -10.94 -41.27 4.00
CA THR A 369 -10.49 -41.53 2.62
C THR A 369 -9.46 -42.64 2.52
N TYR A 370 -8.52 -42.76 3.47
CA TYR A 370 -7.55 -43.85 3.50
C TYR A 370 -8.20 -45.19 3.81
N GLN A 371 -9.19 -45.21 4.70
CA GLN A 371 -9.96 -46.41 5.03
C GLN A 371 -10.74 -46.94 3.82
N LEU A 372 -11.28 -46.05 2.98
CA LEU A 372 -11.94 -46.42 1.72
C LEU A 372 -10.98 -47.00 0.67
N GLU A 373 -9.69 -46.68 0.76
CA GLU A 373 -8.64 -47.28 -0.08
C GLU A 373 -8.03 -48.54 0.54
N GLU A 374 -8.61 -49.04 1.64
CA GLU A 374 -8.11 -50.19 2.40
C GLU A 374 -6.68 -49.97 2.98
N GLU A 375 -6.22 -48.71 3.04
CA GLU A 375 -4.99 -48.31 3.71
C GLU A 375 -5.25 -48.08 5.21
N THR A 376 -5.65 -49.14 5.91
CA THR A 376 -6.10 -49.11 7.31
C THR A 376 -5.02 -48.59 8.28
N ASP A 377 -3.75 -48.89 8.03
CA ASP A 377 -2.62 -48.37 8.83
C ASP A 377 -2.52 -46.85 8.78
N GLN A 378 -2.75 -46.25 7.60
CA GLN A 378 -2.75 -44.78 7.46
C GLN A 378 -3.98 -44.18 8.11
N ALA A 379 -5.16 -44.76 7.87
CA ALA A 379 -6.40 -44.31 8.49
C ALA A 379 -6.28 -44.31 10.03
N ALA A 380 -5.75 -45.39 10.62
CA ALA A 380 -5.54 -45.51 12.05
C ALA A 380 -4.65 -44.39 12.59
N ARG A 381 -3.52 -44.07 11.94
CA ARG A 381 -2.64 -42.97 12.37
C ARG A 381 -3.37 -41.63 12.48
N TYR A 382 -4.22 -41.30 11.52
CA TYR A 382 -4.97 -40.04 11.55
C TYR A 382 -6.08 -40.05 12.61
N TYR A 383 -6.81 -41.15 12.78
CA TYR A 383 -7.78 -41.27 13.88
C TYR A 383 -7.12 -41.17 15.26
N GLN A 384 -5.96 -41.80 15.44
CA GLN A 384 -5.16 -41.72 16.68
C GLN A 384 -4.76 -40.28 16.99
N ARG A 385 -4.34 -39.50 15.98
CA ARG A 385 -4.03 -38.08 16.16
C ARG A 385 -5.24 -37.27 16.63
N ILE A 386 -6.45 -37.56 16.16
CA ILE A 386 -7.66 -36.86 16.63
C ILE A 386 -7.88 -37.12 18.13
N VAL A 387 -7.81 -38.38 18.55
CA VAL A 387 -8.01 -38.77 19.96
C VAL A 387 -6.92 -38.18 20.86
N ALA A 388 -5.67 -38.18 20.40
CA ALA A 388 -4.53 -37.68 21.17
C ALA A 388 -4.47 -36.14 21.20
N ASP A 389 -4.58 -35.47 20.04
CA ASP A 389 -4.25 -34.05 19.89
C ASP A 389 -5.48 -33.13 19.95
N PHE A 390 -6.70 -33.64 19.72
CA PHE A 390 -7.94 -32.87 19.68
C PHE A 390 -9.02 -33.45 20.62
N PRO A 391 -8.75 -33.63 21.92
CA PRO A 391 -9.65 -34.32 22.84
C PRO A 391 -11.01 -33.65 23.06
N ASN A 392 -11.13 -32.35 22.76
CA ASN A 392 -12.38 -31.59 22.85
C ASN A 392 -13.17 -31.57 21.52
N SER A 393 -12.68 -32.25 20.48
CA SER A 393 -13.33 -32.30 19.17
C SER A 393 -14.58 -33.18 19.17
N GLY A 394 -15.60 -32.77 18.41
CA GLY A 394 -16.76 -33.60 18.11
C GLY A 394 -16.45 -34.88 17.32
N TYR A 395 -15.23 -35.02 16.78
CA TYR A 395 -14.78 -36.20 16.04
C TYR A 395 -14.16 -37.30 16.91
N VAL A 396 -13.81 -37.03 18.18
CA VAL A 396 -13.10 -37.99 19.06
C VAL A 396 -13.85 -39.31 19.19
N LYS A 397 -15.15 -39.26 19.48
CA LYS A 397 -15.98 -40.47 19.64
C LYS A 397 -15.98 -41.30 18.36
N LYS A 398 -16.20 -40.67 17.20
CA LYS A 398 -16.22 -41.34 15.90
C LYS A 398 -14.86 -41.93 15.55
N ALA A 399 -13.77 -41.21 15.81
CA ALA A 399 -12.42 -41.69 15.57
C ALA A 399 -12.08 -42.91 16.44
N THR A 400 -12.52 -42.90 17.70
CA THR A 400 -12.35 -44.03 18.63
C THR A 400 -13.09 -45.27 18.13
N GLU A 401 -14.36 -45.13 17.73
CA GLU A 401 -15.16 -46.22 17.15
C GLU A 401 -14.48 -46.79 15.88
N GLN A 402 -13.92 -45.95 15.00
CA GLN A 402 -13.20 -46.43 13.82
C GLN A 402 -11.92 -47.18 14.18
N LEU A 403 -11.16 -46.75 15.18
CA LEU A 403 -9.96 -47.47 15.64
C LEU A 403 -10.29 -48.85 16.17
N GLU A 404 -11.35 -48.97 16.96
CA GLU A 404 -11.84 -50.26 17.47
C GLU A 404 -12.28 -51.19 16.33
N LEU A 405 -13.00 -50.67 15.34
CA LEU A 405 -13.41 -51.44 14.16
C LEU A 405 -12.22 -51.93 13.33
N ILE A 406 -11.15 -51.13 13.22
CA ILE A 406 -9.92 -51.49 12.51
C ILE A 406 -9.05 -52.43 13.36
N GLY A 407 -9.33 -52.58 14.66
CA GLY A 407 -8.50 -53.34 15.59
C GLY A 407 -7.18 -52.62 15.95
N ALA A 408 -7.14 -51.30 15.75
CA ALA A 408 -5.99 -50.47 16.09
C ALA A 408 -6.06 -49.99 17.56
N SER A 409 -4.92 -49.59 18.12
CA SER A 409 -4.86 -49.07 19.49
C SER A 409 -5.49 -47.67 19.59
N VAL A 410 -6.22 -47.43 20.68
CA VAL A 410 -6.78 -46.12 21.03
C VAL A 410 -5.81 -45.43 22.01
N PRO A 411 -5.16 -44.31 21.61
CA PRO A 411 -4.22 -43.60 22.47
C PRO A 411 -4.97 -42.84 23.57
N ALA A 412 -4.27 -42.52 24.66
CA ALA A 412 -4.77 -41.59 25.64
C ALA A 412 -4.73 -40.15 25.09
N ALA A 413 -5.72 -39.33 25.48
CA ALA A 413 -5.75 -37.90 25.18
C ALA A 413 -4.54 -37.18 25.79
N ASN A 414 -3.96 -36.23 25.06
CA ASN A 414 -2.89 -35.38 25.58
C ASN A 414 -3.47 -34.39 26.61
N PRO A 415 -3.02 -34.43 27.89
CA PRO A 415 -3.55 -33.57 28.94
C PRO A 415 -3.39 -32.06 28.68
N GLU A 416 -2.34 -31.65 27.97
CA GLU A 416 -2.11 -30.23 27.66
C GLU A 416 -3.09 -29.73 26.58
N ARG A 417 -3.45 -30.60 25.63
CA ARG A 417 -4.44 -30.27 24.58
C ARG A 417 -5.87 -30.23 25.12
N ALA A 418 -6.16 -30.95 26.21
CA ALA A 418 -7.47 -30.94 26.85
C ALA A 418 -7.86 -29.56 27.42
N ARG A 419 -6.88 -28.69 27.67
CA ARG A 419 -7.12 -27.31 28.13
C ARG A 419 -7.38 -26.32 27.00
N ILE A 420 -7.16 -26.73 25.75
CA ILE A 420 -7.37 -25.87 24.58
C ILE A 420 -8.83 -26.02 24.16
N GLU A 421 -9.56 -24.91 24.19
CA GLU A 421 -10.93 -24.86 23.69
C GLU A 421 -10.94 -24.99 22.16
N PRO A 422 -11.97 -25.65 21.57
CA PRO A 422 -12.18 -25.62 20.13
C PRO A 422 -12.32 -24.17 19.65
N CYS A 423 -11.91 -23.92 18.41
CA CYS A 423 -12.11 -22.62 17.81
C CYS A 423 -13.58 -22.16 17.86
N ALA A 424 -13.76 -20.88 18.15
CA ALA A 424 -15.06 -20.24 18.09
C ALA A 424 -15.58 -20.23 16.64
N GLN A 425 -16.68 -20.92 16.39
CA GLN A 425 -17.41 -20.83 15.13
C GLN A 425 -18.29 -19.57 15.13
N PRO A 426 -18.33 -18.78 14.04
CA PRO A 426 -19.24 -17.65 13.99
C PRO A 426 -20.68 -18.17 14.09
N GLY A 427 -21.50 -17.50 14.89
CA GLY A 427 -22.91 -17.83 15.00
C GLY A 427 -23.64 -17.68 13.67
N PHE A 428 -24.82 -18.31 13.54
CA PHE A 428 -25.62 -18.31 12.30
C PHE A 428 -25.79 -16.91 11.67
N PHE A 429 -26.18 -15.90 12.46
CA PHE A 429 -26.35 -14.53 11.97
C PHE A 429 -25.03 -13.89 11.50
N SER A 430 -23.91 -14.19 12.16
CA SER A 430 -22.59 -13.71 11.74
C SER A 430 -22.19 -14.33 10.41
N ASN A 431 -22.36 -15.64 10.24
CA ASN A 431 -22.12 -16.33 8.98
C ASN A 431 -22.99 -15.79 7.85
N PHE A 432 -24.29 -15.56 8.11
CA PHE A 432 -25.19 -14.97 7.13
C PHE A 432 -24.74 -13.56 6.69
N LYS A 433 -24.40 -12.69 7.65
CA LYS A 433 -23.89 -11.34 7.38
C LYS A 433 -22.59 -11.41 6.57
N ASN A 434 -21.64 -12.25 6.97
CA ASN A 434 -20.36 -12.44 6.29
C ASN A 434 -20.57 -12.91 4.85
N GLN A 435 -21.50 -13.85 4.62
CA GLN A 435 -21.85 -14.32 3.29
C GLN A 435 -22.47 -13.21 2.42
N LEU A 436 -23.39 -12.42 2.99
CA LEU A 436 -24.09 -11.33 2.29
C LEU A 436 -23.12 -10.24 1.83
N PHE A 437 -22.18 -9.84 2.70
CA PHE A 437 -21.21 -8.78 2.39
C PHE A 437 -19.92 -9.32 1.77
N GLY A 438 -19.72 -10.63 1.74
CA GLY A 438 -18.51 -11.25 1.22
C GLY A 438 -17.26 -11.01 2.07
N ILE A 439 -17.43 -10.71 3.35
CA ILE A 439 -16.37 -10.29 4.28
C ILE A 439 -15.96 -11.49 5.14
N TYR A 440 -14.67 -11.80 5.16
CA TYR A 440 -14.11 -12.73 6.14
C TYR A 440 -13.78 -11.97 7.43
N PRO A 441 -14.21 -12.45 8.61
CA PRO A 441 -13.98 -11.74 9.87
C PRO A 441 -12.48 -11.75 10.21
N MET A 442 -11.90 -10.56 10.33
CA MET A 442 -10.49 -10.32 10.71
C MET A 442 -10.45 -9.34 11.88
N THR A 443 -9.47 -9.43 12.78
CA THR A 443 -9.38 -8.54 13.95
C THR A 443 -8.55 -7.27 13.70
N ILE A 444 -8.49 -6.82 12.45
CA ILE A 444 -7.71 -5.65 12.01
C ILE A 444 -8.44 -4.36 12.39
N ASP A 445 -7.70 -3.40 12.95
CA ASP A 445 -8.20 -2.06 13.16
C ASP A 445 -8.02 -1.17 11.92
N ASP A 446 -8.81 -0.10 11.83
CA ASP A 446 -8.70 0.86 10.74
C ASP A 446 -7.62 1.93 11.00
N ASN A 447 -6.77 1.78 12.02
CA ASN A 447 -5.76 2.79 12.35
C ASN A 447 -4.56 2.71 11.39
N GLY A 448 -3.98 3.87 11.04
CA GLY A 448 -2.69 3.96 10.36
C GLY A 448 -1.51 3.71 11.30
N VAL A 449 -0.29 3.97 10.84
CA VAL A 449 0.93 3.92 11.67
C VAL A 449 1.07 5.17 12.53
N LEU A 450 0.67 6.33 12.01
CA LEU A 450 0.78 7.66 12.61
C LEU A 450 -0.57 8.24 13.03
N ILE A 451 -1.64 7.96 12.25
CA ILE A 451 -2.95 8.60 12.39
C ILE A 451 -4.03 7.55 12.69
N SER A 452 -4.89 7.78 13.68
CA SER A 452 -6.06 6.92 13.94
C SER A 452 -7.23 7.20 13.00
N ASP A 453 -8.10 6.20 12.71
CA ASP A 453 -9.33 6.46 11.95
C ASP A 453 -10.36 7.28 12.74
N HIS A 454 -10.37 7.11 14.06
CA HIS A 454 -11.27 7.80 14.98
C HIS A 454 -10.48 8.74 15.88
N PHE A 455 -10.11 9.90 15.32
CA PHE A 455 -9.37 10.91 16.06
C PHE A 455 -10.15 11.42 17.27
N ASP A 456 -9.53 11.31 18.44
CA ASP A 456 -10.01 11.86 19.70
C ASP A 456 -9.10 13.03 20.13
N LYS A 457 -9.68 14.22 20.26
CA LYS A 457 -8.95 15.42 20.72
C LYS A 457 -8.36 15.25 22.12
N GLY A 458 -8.92 14.35 22.93
CA GLY A 458 -8.42 13.99 24.25
C GLY A 458 -7.20 13.08 24.22
N LYS A 459 -6.79 12.55 23.06
CA LYS A 459 -5.66 11.66 22.92
C LYS A 459 -4.47 12.38 22.27
N PHE A 460 -3.27 11.92 22.59
CA PHE A 460 -2.04 12.38 21.99
C PHE A 460 -1.48 11.27 21.11
N GLU A 461 -1.37 11.53 19.80
CA GLU A 461 -0.96 10.53 18.82
C GLU A 461 0.51 10.72 18.42
N LEU A 462 1.08 9.68 17.79
CA LEU A 462 2.43 9.68 17.24
C LEU A 462 2.66 10.84 16.27
N ILE A 463 1.65 11.16 15.46
CA ILE A 463 1.72 12.32 14.57
C ILE A 463 1.78 13.66 15.31
N ASP A 464 1.16 13.77 16.49
CA ASP A 464 1.25 14.98 17.33
C ASP A 464 2.65 15.10 17.94
N GLN A 465 3.24 13.98 18.37
CA GLN A 465 4.62 13.95 18.85
C GLN A 465 5.62 14.41 17.78
N ILE A 466 5.44 13.96 16.54
CA ILE A 466 6.26 14.40 15.39
C ILE A 466 6.13 15.92 15.19
N ILE A 467 4.92 16.48 15.34
CA ILE A 467 4.69 17.92 15.24
C ILE A 467 5.44 18.69 16.34
N GLU A 468 5.42 18.18 17.57
CA GLU A 468 6.13 18.79 18.71
C GLU A 468 7.65 18.72 18.55
N ASN A 469 8.17 17.57 18.09
CA ASN A 469 9.59 17.30 17.87
C ASN A 469 10.12 17.83 16.52
N GLN A 470 9.44 18.78 15.89
CA GLN A 470 9.90 19.42 14.64
C GLN A 470 10.17 18.42 13.49
N GLY A 471 9.41 17.33 13.42
CA GLY A 471 9.54 16.30 12.38
C GLY A 471 10.37 15.08 12.81
N GLU A 472 11.04 15.14 13.96
CA GLU A 472 11.88 14.03 14.44
C GLU A 472 11.10 13.04 15.31
N LEU A 473 11.51 11.76 15.25
CA LEU A 473 10.95 10.70 16.08
C LEU A 473 12.05 9.89 16.75
N ASN A 474 12.10 9.94 18.09
CA ASN A 474 13.04 9.15 18.86
C ASN A 474 12.49 7.75 19.10
N THR A 475 13.33 6.72 18.97
CA THR A 475 12.96 5.31 19.19
C THR A 475 12.32 5.07 20.56
N ASN A 476 12.85 5.71 21.61
CA ASN A 476 12.37 5.59 22.98
C ASN A 476 10.95 6.16 23.19
N GLN A 477 10.46 6.94 22.23
CA GLN A 477 9.16 7.59 22.28
C GLN A 477 8.07 6.82 21.52
N ILE A 478 8.46 5.80 20.74
CA ILE A 478 7.51 4.96 20.01
C ILE A 478 6.83 4.02 21.02
N PRO A 479 5.49 4.02 21.13
CA PRO A 479 4.77 3.11 22.03
C PRO A 479 5.18 1.66 21.76
N LYS A 480 5.32 0.80 22.76
CA LYS A 480 5.59 -0.63 22.48
C LYS A 480 4.41 -1.30 21.78
N SER A 481 3.20 -0.85 22.10
CA SER A 481 1.97 -1.24 21.42
C SER A 481 1.89 -0.65 20.01
N LEU A 482 1.17 -1.34 19.13
CA LEU A 482 0.93 -0.94 17.73
C LEU A 482 0.06 0.31 17.59
N THR A 483 -0.42 0.87 18.69
CA THR A 483 -1.29 2.04 18.67
C THR A 483 -0.55 3.28 18.18
N THR A 484 -1.31 4.14 17.51
CA THR A 484 -0.90 5.50 17.20
C THR A 484 -1.00 6.41 18.43
N VAL A 485 -1.72 6.02 19.49
CA VAL A 485 -1.97 6.84 20.69
C VAL A 485 -0.90 6.61 21.74
N ILE A 486 -0.22 7.67 22.16
CA ILE A 486 0.85 7.62 23.16
C ILE A 486 0.32 7.87 24.58
N SER A 487 -0.67 8.76 24.74
CA SER A 487 -1.24 9.08 26.06
C SER A 487 -2.59 9.79 25.99
N ASP A 488 -3.35 9.75 27.08
CA ASP A 488 -4.57 10.54 27.25
C ASP A 488 -4.25 11.94 27.83
N ARG A 489 -4.66 13.01 27.14
CA ARG A 489 -4.48 14.41 27.58
C ARG A 489 -5.23 14.74 28.87
N SER A 490 -6.32 14.03 29.17
CA SER A 490 -7.05 14.18 30.45
C SER A 490 -6.23 13.75 31.66
N ALA A 491 -5.28 12.82 31.48
CA ALA A 491 -4.36 12.41 32.55
C ALA A 491 -3.27 13.47 32.81
N GLN A 492 -2.88 14.25 31.80
CA GLN A 492 -1.87 15.31 31.92
C GLN A 492 -2.36 16.56 32.68
N ALA A 493 -3.67 16.84 32.68
CA ALA A 493 -4.23 17.95 33.47
C ALA A 493 -4.07 17.78 35.00
N ASN A 494 -3.75 16.56 35.47
CA ASN A 494 -3.52 16.26 36.88
C ASN A 494 -2.05 16.02 37.25
N ALA A 495 -1.12 16.10 36.29
CA ALA A 495 0.31 16.02 36.57
C ALA A 495 0.88 17.43 36.75
N SER A 496 0.80 17.94 37.99
CA SER A 496 1.53 19.15 38.37
C SER A 496 3.04 18.96 38.14
N PRO A 497 3.79 20.00 37.76
CA PRO A 497 5.22 19.88 37.56
C PRO A 497 5.86 19.50 38.90
N VAL A 498 6.60 18.37 38.88
CA VAL A 498 7.42 17.92 40.00
C VAL A 498 8.33 19.08 40.39
N THR A 499 7.99 19.70 41.51
CA THR A 499 8.76 20.80 42.08
C THR A 499 10.08 20.19 42.53
N ALA A 500 11.18 20.64 41.93
CA ALA A 500 12.52 20.24 42.32
C ALA A 500 12.69 20.49 43.83
N THR A 501 12.94 19.41 44.57
CA THR A 501 13.23 19.47 46.00
C THR A 501 14.59 20.14 46.19
N PRO A 502 14.74 21.17 47.05
CA PRO A 502 16.05 21.75 47.30
C PRO A 502 16.92 20.75 48.07
N GLN A 503 18.15 20.52 47.62
CA GLN A 503 19.15 19.78 48.38
C GLN A 503 19.41 20.48 49.74
N PRO A 504 19.52 19.74 50.84
CA PRO A 504 19.92 20.32 52.11
C PRO A 504 21.39 20.72 52.05
N LYS A 505 21.68 21.99 52.35
CA LYS A 505 23.04 22.47 52.60
C LYS A 505 23.59 21.72 53.82
N SER A 506 24.77 21.14 53.66
CA SER A 506 25.62 20.67 54.75
C SER A 506 26.06 21.88 55.59
N ASN A 507 25.74 21.89 56.88
CA ASN A 507 26.28 22.82 57.86
C ASN A 507 27.74 22.46 58.17
N GLU A 508 28.62 23.46 58.11
CA GLU A 508 29.57 23.75 59.20
C GLU A 508 28.87 24.66 60.22
#